data_AF-A0AAN8M6D5-F1
#
_entry.id   AF-A0AAN8M6D5-F1
#
_cell.length_a   1.000
_cell.length_b   1.000
_cell.length_c   1.000
_cell.angle_alpha   90.00
_cell.angle_beta   90.00
_cell.angle_gamma   90.00
#
_symmetry.space_group_name_H-M   'P 1'
#
loop_
_entity.id
_entity.type
_entity.pdbx_description
1 polymer ?
#
loop_
_entity_poly.entity_id
_entity_poly.type
_entity_poly.pdbx_seq_one_letter_code
_entity_poly.pdbx_strand_id
1 'polypeptide(L)'
;MSSTSRWEDTGSASVLRVLSATSRWKEARCASVLGVMSKTTMWEEAGSSSLLRVMSTTSRWGEAGSNSVLGVNPSTSRWAEAGSFSVLGVMSTTSGWEEAGSASVLWGISTTSRWEEAWSASVLGVTIKILIG
;
A
#
# COMPACT_ATOMS: atom_id res chain seq x y z
N MET A 1 26.34 -1.80 5.08
CA MET A 1 25.49 -1.86 6.28
C MET A 1 24.04 -1.84 5.83
N SER A 2 23.27 -2.90 6.11
CA SER A 2 21.84 -2.95 5.77
C SER A 2 21.04 -2.64 7.03
N SER A 3 20.55 -1.41 7.15
CA SER A 3 19.73 -0.98 8.29
C SER A 3 18.29 -1.52 8.15
N THR A 4 17.78 -2.14 9.21
CA THR A 4 16.39 -2.62 9.28
C THR A 4 15.63 -1.83 10.33
N SER A 5 14.45 -1.34 9.97
CA SER A 5 13.51 -0.69 10.90
C SER A 5 12.30 -1.59 11.09
N ARG A 6 11.91 -1.83 12.35
CA ARG A 6 10.72 -2.62 12.70
C ARG A 6 9.87 -1.83 13.69
N TRP A 7 8.58 -1.78 13.41
CA TRP A 7 7.57 -1.14 14.24
C TRP A 7 6.46 -2.15 14.52
N GLU A 8 6.18 -2.36 15.79
CA GLU A 8 5.09 -3.19 16.28
C GLU A 8 4.39 -2.38 17.38
N ASP A 9 3.17 -1.95 17.11
CA ASP A 9 2.34 -1.24 18.08
C ASP A 9 0.91 -1.81 18.03
N THR A 10 0.24 -1.71 19.19
CA THR A 10 -1.14 -2.15 19.41
C THR A 10 -2.08 -0.97 19.65
N GLY A 11 -1.51 0.24 19.69
CA GLY A 11 -2.16 1.51 19.93
C GLY A 11 -2.30 2.34 18.67
N SER A 12 -1.89 3.61 18.72
CA SER A 12 -1.94 4.49 17.57
C SER A 12 -0.57 5.10 17.35
N ALA A 13 0.02 4.80 16.19
CA ALA A 13 1.35 5.24 15.83
C ALA A 13 1.28 6.39 14.83
N SER A 14 2.14 7.39 15.03
CA SER A 14 2.39 8.45 14.04
C SER A 14 3.87 8.52 13.75
N VAL A 15 4.27 8.32 12.49
CA VAL A 15 5.68 8.37 12.09
C VAL A 15 5.90 9.34 10.95
N LEU A 16 6.86 10.24 11.18
CA LEU A 16 7.16 11.32 10.26
C LEU A 16 7.98 10.83 9.06
N ARG A 17 9.06 10.08 9.26
CA ARG A 17 9.92 9.57 8.17
C ARG A 17 10.65 8.29 8.57
N VAL A 18 10.73 7.34 7.65
CA VAL A 18 11.60 6.16 7.76
C VAL A 18 12.49 6.05 6.53
N LEU A 19 13.80 5.94 6.77
CA LEU A 19 14.82 5.63 5.76
C LEU A 19 15.58 4.38 6.21
N SER A 20 15.40 3.27 5.49
CA SER A 20 16.03 2.01 5.84
C SER A 20 16.25 1.14 4.60
N ALA A 21 17.06 0.09 4.70
CA ALA A 21 17.10 -0.92 3.65
C ALA A 21 15.81 -1.74 3.65
N THR A 22 15.31 -2.06 4.85
CA THR A 22 14.08 -2.83 5.04
C THR A 22 13.24 -2.23 6.16
N SER A 23 11.98 -1.92 5.85
CA SER A 23 10.99 -1.43 6.81
C SER A 23 9.90 -2.48 6.99
N ARG A 24 9.59 -2.81 8.25
CA ARG A 24 8.47 -3.68 8.63
C ARG A 24 7.57 -2.97 9.62
N TRP A 25 6.28 -3.01 9.35
CA TRP A 25 5.25 -2.35 10.14
C TRP A 25 4.14 -3.34 10.44
N LYS A 26 3.76 -3.41 11.71
CA LYS A 26 2.61 -4.15 12.17
C LYS A 26 1.84 -3.28 13.16
N GLU A 27 0.62 -2.91 12.79
CA GLU A 27 -0.25 -2.05 13.61
C GLU A 27 -1.64 -2.67 13.78
N ALA A 28 -2.25 -2.50 14.95
CA ALA A 28 -3.53 -3.13 15.27
C ALA A 28 -4.71 -2.16 15.42
N ARG A 29 -4.48 -0.83 15.37
CA ARG A 29 -5.59 0.13 15.34
C ARG A 29 -5.44 1.25 14.33
N CYS A 30 -4.48 2.15 14.52
CA CYS A 30 -4.36 3.29 13.61
C CYS A 30 -2.91 3.68 13.38
N ALA A 31 -2.50 3.73 12.11
CA ALA A 31 -1.21 4.28 11.71
C ALA A 31 -1.36 5.55 10.86
N SER A 32 -0.57 6.57 11.16
CA SER A 32 -0.34 7.69 10.24
C SER A 32 1.13 7.79 9.89
N VAL A 33 1.47 7.61 8.60
CA VAL A 33 2.86 7.68 8.15
C VAL A 33 3.04 8.64 6.99
N LEU A 34 3.88 9.65 7.21
CA LEU A 34 4.10 10.72 6.24
C LEU A 34 5.12 10.37 5.15
N GLY A 35 6.01 9.41 5.40
CA GLY A 35 7.05 9.08 4.42
C GLY A 35 7.84 7.82 4.74
N VAL A 36 7.83 6.87 3.81
CA VAL A 36 8.71 5.68 3.85
C VAL A 36 9.58 5.66 2.59
N MET A 37 10.88 5.58 2.78
CA MET A 37 11.84 5.29 1.72
C MET A 37 12.63 4.04 2.10
N SER A 38 12.40 2.94 1.40
CA SER A 38 13.08 1.67 1.70
C SER A 38 13.22 0.81 0.46
N LYS A 39 14.25 -0.05 0.38
CA LYS A 39 14.30 -1.02 -0.73
C LYS A 39 13.13 -2.00 -0.64
N THR A 40 12.87 -2.47 0.57
CA THR A 40 11.77 -3.38 0.87
C THR A 40 10.90 -2.82 1.97
N THR A 41 9.60 -2.78 1.72
CA THR A 41 8.58 -2.32 2.67
C THR A 41 7.57 -3.44 2.87
N MET A 42 7.29 -3.80 4.12
CA MET A 42 6.22 -4.72 4.48
C MET A 42 5.34 -4.06 5.54
N TRP A 43 4.05 -4.07 5.27
CA TRP A 43 3.03 -3.43 6.08
C TRP A 43 1.90 -4.41 6.32
N GLU A 44 1.58 -4.60 7.60
CA GLU A 44 0.43 -5.35 8.08
C GLU A 44 -0.37 -4.45 9.02
N GLU A 45 -1.62 -4.16 8.70
CA GLU A 45 -2.46 -3.32 9.56
C GLU A 45 -3.85 -3.90 9.75
N ALA A 46 -4.32 -3.87 10.99
CA ALA A 46 -5.73 -4.03 11.31
C ALA A 46 -6.26 -2.69 11.83
N GLY A 47 -7.30 -2.14 11.21
CA GLY A 47 -7.91 -0.86 11.61
C GLY A 47 -7.82 0.22 10.54
N SER A 48 -7.41 1.43 10.90
CA SER A 48 -7.42 2.60 10.03
C SER A 48 -6.07 3.25 9.82
N SER A 49 -5.58 3.22 8.58
CA SER A 49 -4.36 3.91 8.20
C SER A 49 -4.56 5.17 7.38
N SER A 50 -3.53 6.01 7.43
CA SER A 50 -3.29 7.04 6.42
C SER A 50 -1.81 7.12 6.07
N LEU A 51 -1.49 6.86 4.81
CA LEU A 51 -0.13 6.84 4.28
C LEU A 51 0.06 7.95 3.26
N LEU A 52 1.02 8.85 3.48
CA LEU A 52 1.15 10.04 2.64
C LEU A 52 2.19 9.94 1.52
N ARG A 53 3.18 9.06 1.66
CA ARG A 53 4.16 8.77 0.60
C ARG A 53 4.94 7.50 0.89
N VAL A 54 4.98 6.59 -0.08
CA VAL A 54 5.83 5.40 0.02
C VAL A 54 6.64 5.21 -1.27
N MET A 55 7.96 5.20 -1.13
CA MET A 55 8.89 4.90 -2.22
C MET A 55 9.68 3.65 -1.88
N SER A 56 9.57 2.64 -2.72
CA SER A 56 10.31 1.39 -2.54
C SER A 56 10.66 0.70 -3.83
N THR A 57 11.55 -0.29 -3.77
CA THR A 57 11.73 -1.21 -4.89
C THR A 57 10.65 -2.29 -4.83
N THR A 58 10.39 -2.80 -3.63
CA THR A 58 9.39 -3.83 -3.39
C THR A 58 8.52 -3.45 -2.20
N SER A 59 7.20 -3.49 -2.38
CA SER A 59 6.23 -3.36 -1.29
C SER A 59 5.29 -4.55 -1.21
N ARG A 60 4.96 -4.93 0.02
CA ARG A 60 3.84 -5.81 0.34
C ARG A 60 2.95 -5.14 1.38
N TRP A 61 1.68 -5.05 1.07
CA TRP A 61 0.64 -4.46 1.89
C TRP A 61 -0.41 -5.53 2.18
N GLY A 62 -0.72 -5.70 3.46
CA GLY A 62 -1.79 -6.57 3.93
C GLY A 62 -2.59 -5.83 4.97
N GLU A 63 -3.80 -5.39 4.63
CA GLU A 63 -4.56 -4.54 5.54
C GLU A 63 -6.00 -5.02 5.66
N ALA A 64 -6.54 -4.84 6.87
CA ALA A 64 -7.91 -5.14 7.22
C ALA A 64 -8.55 -3.93 7.89
N GLY A 65 -9.50 -3.27 7.24
CA GLY A 65 -10.20 -2.11 7.79
C GLY A 65 -10.37 -0.98 6.78
N SER A 66 -9.98 0.25 7.14
CA SER A 66 -10.21 1.46 6.33
C SER A 66 -8.93 2.23 6.10
N ASN A 67 -8.38 2.22 4.89
CA ASN A 67 -7.12 2.89 4.59
C ASN A 67 -7.25 3.95 3.47
N SER A 68 -6.45 5.00 3.62
CA SER A 68 -6.23 6.03 2.63
C SER A 68 -4.74 6.20 2.33
N VAL A 69 -4.35 5.97 1.07
CA VAL A 69 -2.98 6.11 0.61
C VAL A 69 -2.85 7.23 -0.42
N LEU A 70 -1.92 8.14 -0.15
CA LEU A 70 -1.51 9.20 -1.04
C LEU A 70 -0.12 8.83 -1.58
N GLY A 71 -0.01 8.55 -2.87
CA GLY A 71 1.28 8.42 -3.56
C GLY A 71 2.16 7.23 -3.14
N VAL A 72 2.06 6.14 -3.89
CA VAL A 72 2.94 4.97 -3.77
C VAL A 72 3.70 4.80 -5.07
N ASN A 73 5.03 4.68 -4.99
CA ASN A 73 5.87 4.45 -6.15
C ASN A 73 6.82 3.24 -5.96
N PRO A 74 6.28 2.01 -5.87
CA PRO A 74 7.09 0.80 -5.82
C PRO A 74 7.40 0.28 -7.23
N SER A 75 8.60 -0.25 -7.50
CA SER A 75 8.80 -1.01 -8.74
C SER A 75 7.87 -2.22 -8.79
N THR A 76 7.84 -3.01 -7.71
CA THR A 76 6.93 -4.16 -7.56
C THR A 76 6.08 -4.00 -6.33
N SER A 77 4.76 -4.15 -6.48
CA SER A 77 3.81 -4.14 -5.37
C SER A 77 2.89 -5.34 -5.34
N ARG A 78 2.54 -5.76 -4.12
CA ARG A 78 1.41 -6.64 -3.83
C ARG A 78 0.56 -6.03 -2.73
N TRP A 79 -0.73 -6.01 -2.96
CA TRP A 79 -1.75 -5.47 -2.07
C TRP A 79 -2.78 -6.56 -1.81
N ALA A 80 -3.06 -6.79 -0.52
CA ALA A 80 -4.09 -7.71 -0.05
C ALA A 80 -4.95 -6.95 0.96
N GLU A 81 -6.14 -6.56 0.55
CA GLU A 81 -6.98 -5.59 1.26
C GLU A 81 -8.32 -6.22 1.62
N ALA A 82 -8.73 -6.11 2.88
CA ALA A 82 -10.05 -6.49 3.34
C ALA A 82 -10.75 -5.28 3.98
N GLY A 83 -11.82 -4.77 3.37
CA GLY A 83 -12.56 -3.62 3.89
C GLY A 83 -12.71 -2.46 2.90
N SER A 84 -12.35 -1.24 3.30
CA SER A 84 -12.48 -0.04 2.46
C SER A 84 -11.12 0.58 2.19
N PHE A 85 -10.77 0.72 0.92
CA PHE A 85 -9.46 1.16 0.51
C PHE A 85 -9.55 2.32 -0.48
N SER A 86 -8.74 3.36 -0.28
CA SER A 86 -8.71 4.53 -1.16
C SER A 86 -7.28 4.94 -1.49
N VAL A 87 -6.98 5.10 -2.78
CA VAL A 87 -5.65 5.54 -3.25
C VAL A 87 -5.76 6.68 -4.22
N LEU A 88 -5.05 7.77 -3.93
CA LEU A 88 -4.99 8.93 -4.81
C LEU A 88 -3.84 8.88 -5.84
N GLY A 89 -2.94 7.90 -5.76
CA GLY A 89 -1.92 7.70 -6.78
C GLY A 89 -1.01 6.49 -6.57
N VAL A 90 -0.95 5.60 -7.55
CA VAL A 90 0.02 4.49 -7.59
C VAL A 90 0.81 4.50 -8.90
N MET A 91 2.12 4.41 -8.81
CA MET A 91 3.00 4.16 -9.95
C MET A 91 3.81 2.90 -9.67
N SER A 92 3.65 1.87 -10.50
CA SER A 92 4.47 0.65 -10.35
C SER A 92 4.77 -0.01 -11.68
N THR A 93 5.89 -0.72 -11.80
CA THR A 93 6.12 -1.51 -13.03
C THR A 93 5.27 -2.77 -13.00
N THR A 94 5.13 -3.38 -11.82
CA THR A 94 4.33 -4.58 -11.60
C THR A 94 3.50 -4.44 -10.33
N SER A 95 2.19 -4.64 -10.45
CA SER A 95 1.26 -4.66 -9.32
C SER A 95 0.38 -5.91 -9.32
N GLY A 96 0.10 -6.42 -8.12
CA GLY A 96 -0.93 -7.42 -7.86
C GLY A 96 -1.84 -6.92 -6.75
N TRP A 97 -3.15 -6.98 -6.99
CA TRP A 97 -4.18 -6.54 -6.06
C TRP A 97 -5.14 -7.69 -5.82
N GLU A 98 -5.36 -7.99 -4.55
CA GLU A 98 -6.37 -8.93 -4.06
C GLU A 98 -7.24 -8.17 -3.07
N GLU A 99 -8.52 -8.01 -3.38
CA GLU A 99 -9.41 -7.17 -2.59
C GLU A 99 -10.71 -7.89 -2.22
N ALA A 100 -10.97 -7.94 -0.91
CA ALA A 100 -12.23 -8.34 -0.32
C ALA A 100 -12.92 -7.10 0.27
N GLY A 101 -13.55 -6.27 -0.56
CA GLY A 101 -14.07 -4.99 -0.08
C GLY A 101 -14.50 -3.98 -1.14
N SER A 102 -14.36 -2.70 -0.78
CA SER A 102 -14.60 -1.56 -1.65
C SER A 102 -13.33 -0.74 -1.86
N ALA A 103 -12.90 -0.60 -3.12
CA ALA A 103 -11.73 0.20 -3.48
C ALA A 103 -12.09 1.40 -4.35
N SER A 104 -11.36 2.47 -4.11
CA SER A 104 -11.35 3.67 -4.95
C SER A 104 -9.92 4.04 -5.31
N VAL A 105 -9.57 3.94 -6.59
CA VAL A 105 -8.26 4.38 -7.11
C VAL A 105 -8.47 5.56 -8.05
N LEU A 106 -7.96 6.73 -7.67
CA LEU A 106 -8.13 7.97 -8.45
C LEU A 106 -7.14 8.08 -9.63
N TRP A 107 -5.96 7.46 -9.52
CA TRP A 107 -4.99 7.44 -10.61
C TRP A 107 -3.96 6.33 -10.42
N GLY A 108 -3.67 5.61 -11.52
CA GLY A 108 -2.71 4.51 -11.51
C GLY A 108 -1.95 4.40 -12.84
N ILE A 109 -0.62 4.27 -12.75
CA ILE A 109 0.22 3.84 -13.87
C ILE A 109 0.82 2.49 -13.51
N SER A 110 0.57 1.48 -14.33
CA SER A 110 1.27 0.21 -14.23
C SER A 110 1.54 -0.44 -15.58
N THR A 111 2.76 -0.95 -15.75
CA THR A 111 3.15 -1.68 -16.96
C THR A 111 2.53 -3.07 -17.01
N THR A 112 2.39 -3.70 -15.85
CA THR A 112 1.74 -5.01 -15.70
C THR A 112 0.96 -5.04 -14.39
N SER A 113 -0.32 -5.37 -14.47
CA SER A 113 -1.20 -5.46 -13.29
C SER A 113 -2.04 -6.71 -13.33
N ARG A 114 -2.31 -7.26 -12.14
CA ARG A 114 -3.38 -8.23 -11.87
C ARG A 114 -4.26 -7.70 -10.76
N TRP A 115 -5.56 -7.83 -10.93
CA TRP A 115 -6.59 -7.37 -10.00
C TRP A 115 -7.59 -8.51 -9.81
N GLU A 116 -7.78 -8.93 -8.57
CA GLU A 116 -8.81 -9.88 -8.14
C GLU A 116 -9.71 -9.18 -7.12
N GLU A 117 -11.01 -9.07 -7.44
CA GLU A 117 -11.99 -8.33 -6.64
C GLU A 117 -13.14 -9.24 -6.21
N ALA A 118 -13.60 -9.08 -4.96
CA ALA A 118 -14.77 -9.79 -4.47
C ALA A 118 -16.08 -9.01 -4.65
N TRP A 119 -16.08 -7.66 -4.54
CA TRP A 119 -17.32 -6.86 -4.46
C TRP A 119 -17.39 -5.62 -5.37
N SER A 120 -16.60 -4.56 -5.16
CA SER A 120 -16.75 -3.31 -5.95
C SER A 120 -15.49 -2.44 -5.98
N ALA A 121 -14.99 -2.11 -7.18
CA ALA A 121 -13.95 -1.11 -7.38
C ALA A 121 -14.41 0.06 -8.26
N SER A 122 -13.88 1.24 -7.97
CA SER A 122 -13.98 2.44 -8.80
C SER A 122 -12.59 2.95 -9.15
N VAL A 123 -12.29 3.00 -10.45
CA VAL A 123 -11.01 3.46 -10.98
C VAL A 123 -11.23 4.66 -11.90
N LEU A 124 -10.71 5.82 -11.54
CA LEU A 124 -10.67 7.01 -12.40
C LEU A 124 -9.25 7.13 -12.96
N GLY A 125 -9.09 7.41 -14.26
CA GLY A 125 -7.78 7.75 -14.85
C GLY A 125 -6.68 6.68 -14.69
N VAL A 126 -6.76 5.60 -15.46
CA VAL A 126 -5.78 4.52 -15.43
C VAL A 126 -5.13 4.33 -16.80
N THR A 127 -3.80 4.38 -16.87
CA THR A 127 -3.04 3.84 -18.01
C THR A 127 -2.44 2.51 -17.58
N ILE A 128 -3.23 1.45 -17.73
CA ILE A 128 -2.82 0.10 -17.41
C ILE A 128 -2.91 -0.74 -18.68
N LYS A 129 -1.85 -1.48 -19.01
CA LYS A 129 -1.99 -2.68 -19.85
C LYS A 129 -2.52 -3.80 -18.95
N ILE A 130 -3.84 -3.89 -18.84
CA ILE A 130 -4.50 -4.86 -17.97
C ILE A 130 -4.49 -6.21 -18.71
N LEU A 131 -3.92 -7.26 -18.10
CA LEU A 131 -4.34 -8.63 -18.39
C LEU A 131 -5.42 -8.98 -17.38
N ILE A 132 -6.68 -8.94 -17.82
CA ILE A 132 -7.79 -9.51 -17.05
C ILE A 132 -7.73 -11.02 -17.30
N GLY A 133 -7.57 -11.79 -16.23
CA GLY A 133 -7.63 -13.25 -16.23
C GLY A 133 -9.01 -13.73 -15.81
#